data_AF-A0A1E5STX6-F1
#
_entry.id   AF-A0A1E5STX6-F1
#
_cell.length_a   1.000
_cell.length_b   1.000
_cell.length_c   1.000
_cell.angle_alpha   90.00
_cell.angle_beta   90.00
_cell.angle_gamma   90.00
#
_symmetry.space_group_name_H-M   'P 1'
#
loop_
_entity.id
_entity.type
_entity.pdbx_description
1 polymer ?
#
loop_
_entity_poly.entity_id
_entity_poly.type
_entity_poly.pdbx_seq_one_letter_code
_entity_poly.pdbx_strand_id
1 'polypeptide(L)'
;MQSIGKQITISIIVSLVLAGIVFGLQQMESTAQFVHEKVWSIVIFSAILGLIVVIIGDWGIRNMDAQSRPNLFLGLTVLRLLLSMGFVGIVLFVGIEDRIIWVANFFAAYLFYLVFEIYSILSNLRAISTEGEKT
;
A
#
# COMPACT_ATOMS: atom_id res chain seq x y z
N MET A 1 6.15 6.10 -19.73
CA MET A 1 5.44 5.03 -18.99
C MET A 1 6.48 4.14 -18.30
N GLN A 2 6.42 3.98 -16.98
CA GLN A 2 7.39 3.12 -16.26
C GLN A 2 7.07 1.64 -16.54
N SER A 3 8.08 0.81 -16.78
CA SER A 3 7.88 -0.63 -17.03
C SER A 3 7.25 -1.32 -15.81
N ILE A 4 6.44 -2.37 -16.02
CA ILE A 4 5.90 -3.23 -14.94
C ILE A 4 6.99 -3.56 -13.94
N GLY A 5 8.13 -4.03 -14.45
CA GLY A 5 9.26 -4.46 -13.63
C GLY A 5 9.64 -3.36 -12.66
N LYS A 6 9.67 -2.10 -13.10
CA LYS A 6 9.96 -0.95 -12.24
C LYS A 6 8.89 -0.74 -11.15
N GLN A 7 7.60 -0.88 -11.45
CA GLN A 7 6.54 -0.70 -10.44
C GLN A 7 6.54 -1.83 -9.40
N ILE A 8 6.75 -3.07 -9.84
CA ILE A 8 6.90 -4.23 -8.94
C ILE A 8 8.14 -4.04 -8.08
N THR A 9 9.28 -3.64 -8.66
CA THR A 9 10.50 -3.36 -7.91
C THR A 9 10.29 -2.24 -6.88
N ILE A 10 9.59 -1.17 -7.24
CA ILE A 10 9.26 -0.09 -6.28
C ILE A 10 8.40 -0.63 -5.14
N SER A 11 7.36 -1.42 -5.43
CA SER A 11 6.49 -2.02 -4.40
C SER A 11 7.28 -2.93 -3.45
N ILE A 12 8.19 -3.75 -3.99
CA ILE A 12 9.09 -4.60 -3.20
C ILE A 12 10.03 -3.76 -2.36
N ILE A 13 10.65 -2.70 -2.92
CA ILE A 13 11.54 -1.80 -2.18
C ILE A 13 10.79 -1.13 -1.03
N VAL A 14 9.59 -0.59 -1.27
CA VAL A 14 8.76 0.02 -0.21
C VAL A 14 8.45 -1.00 0.88
N SER A 15 8.14 -2.24 0.49
CA SER A 15 7.90 -3.35 1.43
C SER A 15 9.14 -3.68 2.27
N LEU A 16 10.31 -3.75 1.64
CA LEU A 16 11.59 -4.00 2.31
C LEU A 16 12.00 -2.85 3.22
N VAL A 17 11.75 -1.60 2.83
CA VAL A 17 12.00 -0.43 3.67
C VAL A 17 11.11 -0.48 4.90
N LEU A 18 9.81 -0.75 4.75
CA LEU A 18 8.91 -0.90 5.91
C LEU A 18 9.37 -2.05 6.81
N ALA A 19 9.69 -3.21 6.24
CA ALA A 19 10.18 -4.36 6.99
C ALA A 19 11.48 -4.04 7.75
N GLY A 20 12.41 -3.30 7.12
CA GLY A 20 13.65 -2.85 7.75
C GLY A 20 13.41 -1.86 8.88
N ILE A 21 12.47 -0.93 8.73
CA ILE A 21 12.06 0.00 9.79
C ILE A 21 11.47 -0.78 10.97
N VAL A 22 10.52 -1.68 10.71
CA VAL A 22 9.89 -2.52 11.75
C VAL A 22 10.93 -3.37 12.47
N PHE A 23 11.82 -4.02 11.72
CA PHE A 23 12.91 -4.82 12.29
C PHE A 23 13.83 -3.96 13.17
N GLY A 24 14.26 -2.79 12.68
CA GLY A 24 15.09 -1.87 13.46
C GLY A 24 14.42 -1.41 14.76
N LEU A 25 13.11 -1.13 14.71
CA LEU A 25 12.32 -0.78 15.91
C LEU A 25 12.16 -1.96 16.87
N GLN A 26 12.16 -3.21 16.40
CA GLN A 26 12.11 -4.38 17.29
C GLN A 26 13.43 -4.60 18.04
N GLN A 27 14.57 -4.16 17.50
CA GLN A 27 15.88 -4.31 18.16
C GLN A 27 16.10 -3.33 19.33
N MET A 28 15.27 -2.30 19.44
CA MET A 28 15.37 -1.30 20.51
C MET A 28 14.40 -1.68 21.64
N GLU A 29 14.91 -1.98 22.84
CA GLU A 29 14.07 -2.37 23.98
C GLU A 29 13.03 -1.31 24.37
N SER A 30 13.35 -0.02 24.16
CA SER A 30 12.46 1.10 24.46
C SER A 30 11.19 1.14 23.61
N THR A 31 11.21 0.52 22.43
CA THR A 31 10.09 0.51 21.47
C THR A 31 9.24 -0.76 21.53
N ALA A 32 9.56 -1.72 22.41
CA ALA A 32 8.78 -2.93 22.61
C ALA A 32 7.31 -2.64 22.98
N GLN A 33 7.04 -1.53 23.68
CA GLN A 33 5.68 -1.09 24.03
C GLN A 33 4.90 -0.47 22.85
N PHE A 34 5.58 -0.03 21.79
CA PHE A 34 4.96 0.65 20.64
C PHE A 34 4.79 -0.27 19.44
N VAL A 35 5.59 -1.34 19.34
CA VAL A 35 5.52 -2.31 18.25
C VAL A 35 4.78 -3.55 18.73
N HIS A 36 3.65 -3.84 18.09
CA HIS A 36 2.87 -5.03 18.43
C HIS A 36 3.63 -6.33 18.04
N GLU A 37 3.50 -7.39 18.82
CA GLU A 37 4.14 -8.69 18.56
C GLU A 37 3.82 -9.22 17.14
N LYS A 38 2.53 -9.19 16.78
CA LYS A 38 2.01 -9.55 15.46
C LYS A 38 2.20 -8.47 14.36
N VAL A 39 3.12 -7.53 14.49
CA VAL A 39 3.37 -6.49 13.45
C VAL A 39 3.73 -7.09 12.09
N TRP A 40 4.37 -8.26 12.06
CA TRP A 40 4.72 -8.93 10.81
C TRP A 40 3.51 -9.33 9.96
N SER A 41 2.35 -9.59 10.58
CA SER A 41 1.11 -9.84 9.81
C SER A 41 0.68 -8.60 9.02
N ILE A 42 0.89 -7.41 9.58
CA ILE A 42 0.61 -6.12 8.96
C ILE A 42 1.55 -5.89 7.78
N VAL A 43 2.86 -6.14 7.97
CA VAL A 43 3.88 -5.97 6.93
C VAL A 43 3.60 -6.89 5.75
N ILE A 44 3.34 -8.18 6.01
CA ILE A 44 3.02 -9.17 4.98
C ILE A 44 1.73 -8.80 4.25
N PHE A 45 0.66 -8.47 4.98
CA PHE A 45 -0.60 -8.05 4.38
C PHE A 45 -0.42 -6.84 3.47
N SER A 46 0.32 -5.83 3.94
CA SER A 46 0.55 -4.59 3.20
C SER A 46 1.39 -4.82 1.93
N ALA A 47 2.40 -5.70 1.99
CA ALA A 47 3.20 -6.09 0.84
C ALA A 47 2.36 -6.82 -0.22
N ILE A 48 1.54 -7.80 0.20
CA ILE A 48 0.64 -8.54 -0.70
C ILE A 48 -0.37 -7.58 -1.34
N LEU A 49 -0.99 -6.72 -0.53
CA LEU A 49 -1.97 -5.75 -1.01
C LEU A 49 -1.35 -4.77 -2.01
N GLY A 50 -0.14 -4.28 -1.73
CA GLY A 50 0.61 -3.42 -2.64
C GLY A 50 0.93 -4.11 -3.97
N LEU A 51 1.31 -5.39 -3.96
CA LEU A 51 1.52 -6.17 -5.19
C LEU A 51 0.23 -6.36 -5.97
N ILE A 52 -0.89 -6.66 -5.32
CA ILE A 52 -2.21 -6.79 -5.96
C ILE A 52 -2.56 -5.48 -6.69
N VAL A 53 -2.38 -4.33 -6.03
CA VAL A 53 -2.65 -3.01 -6.63
C VAL A 53 -1.78 -2.77 -7.87
N VAL A 54 -0.48 -3.09 -7.82
CA VAL A 54 0.42 -2.94 -8.97
C VAL A 54 0.00 -3.86 -10.14
N ILE A 55 -0.33 -5.12 -9.86
CA ILE A 55 -0.72 -6.10 -10.88
C ILE A 55 -2.03 -5.67 -11.57
N ILE A 56 -3.06 -5.34 -10.81
CA ILE A 56 -4.35 -4.92 -11.38
C ILE A 56 -4.21 -3.55 -12.06
N GLY A 57 -3.44 -2.64 -11.48
CA GLY A 57 -3.15 -1.32 -12.06
C GLY A 57 -2.51 -1.42 -13.44
N ASP A 58 -1.48 -2.25 -13.59
CA ASP A 58 -0.85 -2.47 -14.90
C ASP A 58 -1.78 -3.17 -15.89
N TRP A 59 -2.50 -4.21 -15.45
CA TRP A 59 -3.50 -4.88 -16.28
C TRP A 59 -4.52 -3.87 -16.82
N GLY A 60 -4.98 -2.96 -15.96
CA GLY A 60 -5.87 -1.87 -16.32
C GLY A 60 -5.30 -0.94 -17.39
N ILE A 61 -4.06 -0.50 -17.21
CA ILE A 61 -3.39 0.41 -18.17
C ILE A 61 -3.27 -0.24 -19.57
N ARG A 62 -3.01 -1.55 -19.62
CA ARG A 62 -2.79 -2.30 -20.87
C ARG A 62 -4.07 -2.62 -21.63
N ASN A 63 -5.16 -2.90 -20.91
CA ASN A 63 -6.39 -3.45 -21.49
C ASN A 63 -7.54 -2.43 -21.54
N MET A 64 -7.40 -1.26 -20.90
CA MET A 64 -8.45 -0.24 -20.85
C MET A 64 -8.06 1.06 -21.55
N ASP A 65 -9.07 1.68 -22.15
CA ASP A 65 -8.96 2.99 -22.81
C ASP A 65 -8.53 4.09 -21.85
N ALA A 66 -7.87 5.12 -22.39
CA ALA A 66 -7.33 6.22 -21.58
C ALA A 66 -8.41 6.91 -20.70
N GLN A 67 -9.66 6.99 -21.17
CA GLN A 67 -10.77 7.59 -20.42
C GLN A 67 -11.23 6.77 -19.22
N SER A 68 -11.06 5.44 -19.22
CA SER A 68 -11.52 4.58 -18.12
C SER A 68 -10.43 4.29 -17.07
N ARG A 69 -9.17 4.63 -17.36
CA ARG A 69 -8.04 4.50 -16.42
C ARG A 69 -8.24 5.23 -15.08
N PRO A 70 -8.75 6.49 -15.02
CA PRO A 70 -8.99 7.16 -13.74
C PRO A 70 -9.98 6.40 -12.85
N ASN A 71 -11.05 5.84 -13.44
CA ASN A 71 -12.03 5.04 -12.71
C ASN A 71 -11.42 3.75 -12.16
N LEU A 72 -10.50 3.12 -12.89
CA LEU A 72 -9.77 1.95 -12.41
C LEU A 72 -8.88 2.30 -11.20
N PHE A 73 -8.14 3.41 -11.24
CA PHE A 73 -7.33 3.84 -10.09
C PHE A 73 -8.20 4.13 -8.86
N LEU A 74 -9.31 4.85 -9.03
CA LEU A 74 -10.27 5.09 -7.95
C LEU A 74 -10.83 3.77 -7.39
N GLY A 75 -11.22 2.85 -8.28
CA GLY A 75 -11.70 1.52 -7.90
C GLY A 75 -10.66 0.72 -7.12
N LEU A 76 -9.38 0.80 -7.49
CA LEU A 76 -8.28 0.18 -6.76
C LEU A 76 -8.06 0.79 -5.38
N THR A 77 -8.13 2.12 -5.25
CA THR A 77 -8.05 2.78 -3.95
C THR A 77 -9.21 2.34 -3.04
N VAL A 78 -10.43 2.24 -3.56
CA VAL A 78 -11.59 1.74 -2.81
C VAL A 78 -11.42 0.27 -2.43
N LEU A 79 -11.01 -0.59 -3.37
CA LEU A 79 -10.76 -2.01 -3.10
C LEU A 79 -9.71 -2.18 -2.00
N ARG A 80 -8.63 -1.40 -2.07
CA ARG A 80 -7.57 -1.39 -1.06
C ARG A 80 -8.11 -1.02 0.32
N LEU A 81 -8.95 0.03 0.40
CA LEU A 81 -9.60 0.44 1.64
C LEU A 81 -10.47 -0.68 2.22
N LEU A 82 -11.32 -1.29 1.38
CA LEU A 82 -12.22 -2.37 1.81
C LEU A 82 -11.46 -3.61 2.29
N LEU A 83 -10.41 -4.02 1.58
CA LEU A 83 -9.56 -5.15 1.99
C LEU A 83 -8.85 -4.85 3.31
N SER A 84 -8.38 -3.61 3.49
CA SER A 84 -7.73 -3.16 4.74
C SER A 84 -8.71 -3.18 5.91
N MET A 85 -9.92 -2.64 5.71
CA MET A 85 -10.98 -2.68 6.73
C MET A 85 -11.39 -4.11 7.07
N GLY A 86 -11.55 -4.97 6.07
CA GLY A 86 -11.86 -6.39 6.27
C GLY A 86 -10.78 -7.11 7.06
N PHE A 87 -9.51 -6.89 6.72
CA PHE A 87 -8.38 -7.48 7.45
C PHE A 87 -8.34 -7.03 8.91
N VAL A 88 -8.48 -5.73 9.18
CA VAL A 88 -8.56 -5.20 10.56
C VAL A 88 -9.75 -5.83 11.30
N GLY A 89 -10.93 -5.86 10.68
CA GLY A 89 -12.13 -6.46 11.27
C GLY A 89 -11.95 -7.94 11.63
N ILE A 90 -11.37 -8.74 10.73
CA ILE A 90 -11.09 -10.17 10.95
C ILE A 90 -10.11 -10.34 12.11
N VAL A 91 -9.00 -9.60 12.13
CA VAL A 91 -7.98 -9.74 13.19
C VAL A 91 -8.55 -9.35 14.55
N LEU A 92 -9.34 -8.27 14.62
CA LEU A 92 -9.97 -7.86 15.88
C LEU A 92 -11.04 -8.86 16.35
N PHE A 93 -11.74 -9.50 15.42
CA PHE A 93 -12.75 -10.53 15.73
C PHE A 93 -12.13 -11.83 16.24
N VAL A 94 -10.99 -12.26 15.67
CA VAL A 94 -10.24 -13.45 16.13
C VAL A 94 -9.72 -13.29 17.57
N GLY A 95 -9.61 -12.05 18.04
CA GLY A 95 -9.10 -11.74 19.36
C GLY A 95 -7.57 -11.66 19.33
N ILE A 96 -7.06 -10.45 19.56
CA ILE A 96 -5.63 -10.20 19.76
C ILE A 96 -5.44 -9.42 21.04
N GLU A 97 -4.28 -9.62 21.67
CA GLU A 97 -3.82 -8.76 22.76
C GLU A 97 -3.52 -7.35 22.22
N ASP A 98 -3.49 -6.35 23.10
CA ASP A 98 -3.11 -4.97 22.77
C ASP A 98 -3.71 -4.40 21.46
N ARG A 99 -5.02 -4.64 21.26
CA ARG A 99 -5.78 -4.26 20.05
C ARG A 99 -5.48 -2.84 19.57
N ILE A 100 -5.38 -1.88 20.49
CA ILE A 100 -5.14 -0.47 20.17
C ILE A 100 -3.76 -0.29 19.54
N ILE A 101 -2.71 -0.91 20.11
CA ILE A 101 -1.34 -0.84 19.59
C ILE A 101 -1.28 -1.52 18.23
N TRP A 102 -1.91 -2.68 18.06
CA TRP A 102 -1.95 -3.34 16.75
C TRP A 102 -2.62 -2.49 15.67
N VAL A 103 -3.77 -1.90 15.98
CA VAL A 103 -4.48 -1.00 15.05
C VAL A 103 -3.64 0.23 14.73
N ALA A 104 -2.96 0.83 15.71
CA ALA A 104 -2.06 1.96 15.47
C ALA A 104 -0.88 1.58 14.55
N ASN A 105 -0.26 0.41 14.76
CA ASN A 105 0.77 -0.13 13.87
C ASN A 105 0.23 -0.36 12.46
N PHE A 106 -1.01 -0.86 12.35
CA PHE A 106 -1.66 -1.10 11.06
C PHE A 106 -1.88 0.20 10.30
N PHE A 107 -2.42 1.22 10.97
CA PHE A 107 -2.62 2.53 10.36
C PHE A 107 -1.30 3.19 9.97
N ALA A 108 -0.26 3.09 10.80
CA ALA A 108 1.06 3.62 10.47
C ALA A 108 1.63 2.98 9.18
N ALA A 109 1.57 1.65 9.08
CA ALA A 109 1.98 0.93 7.88
C ALA A 109 1.09 1.29 6.67
N TYR A 110 -0.24 1.34 6.85
CA TYR A 110 -1.18 1.69 5.80
C TYR A 110 -0.89 3.09 5.23
N LEU A 111 -0.71 4.09 6.10
CA LEU A 111 -0.39 5.47 5.72
C LEU A 111 0.96 5.55 5.01
N PHE A 112 1.97 4.81 5.50
CA PHE A 112 3.27 4.72 4.82
C PHE A 112 3.11 4.30 3.36
N TYR A 113 2.37 3.22 3.09
CA TYR A 113 2.09 2.79 1.71
C TYR A 113 1.15 3.75 0.95
N LEU A 114 0.20 4.39 1.62
CA LEU A 114 -0.73 5.33 1.00
C LEU A 114 0.02 6.53 0.41
N VAL A 115 1.03 7.04 1.12
CA VAL A 115 1.86 8.17 0.65
C VAL A 115 2.54 7.83 -0.68
N PHE A 116 3.19 6.67 -0.79
CA PHE A 116 3.82 6.24 -2.05
C PHE A 116 2.81 6.06 -3.19
N GLU A 117 1.61 5.56 -2.88
CA GLU A 117 0.54 5.40 -3.86
C GLU A 117 0.06 6.76 -4.39
N ILE A 118 -0.23 7.72 -3.51
CA ILE A 118 -0.67 9.06 -3.90
C ILE A 118 0.37 9.73 -4.80
N TYR A 119 1.66 9.64 -4.44
CA TYR A 119 2.73 10.19 -5.29
C TYR A 119 2.79 9.52 -6.67
N SER A 120 2.62 8.21 -6.73
CA SER A 120 2.57 7.47 -8.00
C SER A 120 1.41 7.93 -8.89
N ILE A 121 0.20 8.00 -8.33
CA ILE A 121 -1.01 8.45 -9.03
C ILE A 121 -0.86 9.89 -9.51
N LEU A 122 -0.42 10.81 -8.64
CA LEU A 122 -0.28 12.23 -8.95
C LEU A 122 0.77 12.45 -10.06
N SER A 123 1.87 11.70 -10.04
CA SER A 123 2.90 11.77 -11.08
C SER A 123 2.39 11.32 -12.46
N ASN A 124 1.52 10.30 -12.50
CA ASN A 124 0.90 9.83 -13.74
C ASN A 124 -0.16 10.81 -14.26
N LEU A 125 -0.98 11.39 -13.39
CA LEU A 125 -1.99 12.40 -13.77
C LEU A 125 -1.34 13.67 -14.35
N ARG A 126 -0.23 14.13 -13.76
CA ARG A 126 0.53 15.29 -14.26
C ARG A 126 1.12 15.04 -15.65
N ALA A 127 1.57 13.81 -15.92
CA ALA A 127 2.07 13.45 -17.23
C ALA A 127 0.96 13.53 -18.29
N ILE A 128 -0.23 13.00 -17.99
CA ILE A 128 -1.39 13.01 -18.89
C ILE A 128 -1.88 14.44 -19.17
N SER A 129 -1.93 15.32 -18.17
CA SER A 129 -2.36 16.72 -18.38
C SER A 129 -1.42 17.50 -19.29
N THR A 130 -0.11 17.25 -19.20
CA THR A 130 0.91 17.92 -20.03
C THR A 130 0.89 17.42 -21.48
N GLU A 131 0.42 16.20 -21.71
CA GLU A 131 0.33 15.59 -23.04
C GLU A 131 -0.91 16.09 -23.80
N GLY A 132 -2.04 16.30 -23.10
CA GLY A 132 -3.27 16.87 -23.67
C GLY A 132 -3.20 18.37 -24.02
N GLU A 133 -2.20 19.11 -23.51
CA GLU A 133 -1.97 20.52 -23.87
C GLU A 133 -1.17 20.67 -25.17
N LYS A 134 -0.57 19.57 -25.67
CA LYS A 134 0.25 19.55 -26.90
C LYS A 134 -0.51 19.10 -28.15
N THR A 135 -1.82 18.85 -28.02
CA THR A 135 -2.75 18.52 -29.11
C THR A 135 -3.70 19.68 -29.34
#